data_AF-A0A8H7PUL6-F1
#
_entry.id   AF-A0A8H7PUL6-F1
#
_cell.length_a   1.000
_cell.length_b   1.000
_cell.length_c   1.000
_cell.angle_alpha   90.00
_cell.angle_beta   90.00
_cell.angle_gamma   90.00
#
_symmetry.space_group_name_H-M   'P 1'
#
loop_
_entity.id
_entity.type
_entity.pdbx_description
1 polymer ?
#
loop_
_entity_poly.entity_id
_entity_poly.type
_entity_poly.pdbx_seq_one_letter_code
_entity_poly.pdbx_strand_id
1 'polypeptide(L)'
;MKTSPWVQESAKCKDPEERLSKEVQEFTTYIQPTKKEAQLRNEALSQVTNVVKEEFPTSTIHAYGSIITGLELPCSDVDICVKIPREMSTDTIAFSLRQLRKAMLKKRLTTFAKTNVIARPNMKVPVFALSLNDSDIEVDICINNDAPSTATTIKWLNEYSLLKPLFLVLKHGLSSLTIDNHPTFYMMDTKRNGMASFTLICLLVRFFQMEEENGVKIEDLSLGNTLLRFLKYWSGFDYVHTGILVKNNGGFFKKDIKSTNSPLKNPEVIAVEDPDNEDVNVARSSTKIDKIVSGLKKAYLLLDERLKSSEHDSLLSSLILLPDNVGDQRPCGKQYVLEGLGNFHSSNSRPSRVAIRHALNKEDKRKGYSGKRDRYDDRPSKKRNYDGHSNYNGNRKRQYQSDPAESSNSRNSKRYKHAVERYNKHRS
;
A
#
# COMPACT_ATOMS: atom_id res chain seq x y z
N MET A 1 -29.35 -16.01 -7.27
CA MET A 1 -27.99 -15.42 -7.32
C MET A 1 -27.42 -15.51 -5.92
N LYS A 2 -26.23 -16.10 -5.75
CA LYS A 2 -25.59 -16.08 -4.44
C LYS A 2 -25.15 -14.64 -4.16
N THR A 3 -25.69 -14.08 -3.09
CA THR A 3 -25.35 -12.76 -2.56
C THR A 3 -23.88 -12.77 -2.14
N SER A 4 -23.18 -11.65 -2.29
CA SER A 4 -21.81 -11.51 -1.78
C SER A 4 -21.75 -11.97 -0.32
N PRO A 5 -20.78 -12.82 0.08
CA PRO A 5 -20.84 -13.56 1.34
C PRO A 5 -20.71 -12.68 2.60
N TRP A 6 -20.29 -11.43 2.45
CA TRP A 6 -20.27 -10.46 3.54
C TRP A 6 -21.63 -9.82 3.80
N VAL A 7 -22.52 -9.75 2.81
CA VAL A 7 -23.79 -9.02 2.92
C VAL A 7 -24.68 -9.67 3.98
N GLN A 8 -25.06 -8.89 4.99
CA GLN A 8 -25.93 -9.32 6.09
C GLN A 8 -27.11 -8.35 6.28
N GLU A 9 -27.05 -7.47 7.27
CA GLU A 9 -28.11 -6.50 7.58
C GLU A 9 -28.19 -5.38 6.54
N SER A 10 -27.08 -5.12 5.83
CA SER A 10 -27.03 -4.17 4.71
C SER A 10 -28.04 -4.47 3.61
N ALA A 11 -28.40 -5.74 3.38
CA ALA A 11 -29.39 -6.15 2.39
C ALA A 11 -30.79 -5.55 2.64
N LYS A 12 -31.11 -5.22 3.90
CA LYS A 12 -32.39 -4.63 4.28
C LYS A 12 -32.41 -3.10 4.20
N CYS A 13 -31.24 -2.48 4.00
CA CYS A 13 -31.09 -1.04 4.00
C CYS A 13 -31.51 -0.45 2.64
N LYS A 14 -32.44 0.51 2.69
CA LYS A 14 -32.99 1.15 1.48
C LYS A 14 -32.16 2.34 1.01
N ASP A 15 -31.56 3.07 1.95
CA ASP A 15 -30.70 4.20 1.62
C ASP A 15 -29.34 3.67 1.09
N PRO A 16 -28.94 4.00 -0.16
CA PRO A 16 -27.72 3.46 -0.74
C PRO A 16 -26.45 3.83 0.03
N GLU A 17 -26.40 5.00 0.64
CA GLU A 17 -25.22 5.48 1.36
C GLU A 17 -25.06 4.77 2.72
N GLU A 18 -26.14 4.65 3.48
CA GLU A 18 -26.19 3.88 4.71
C GLU A 18 -25.92 2.39 4.42
N ARG A 19 -26.49 1.86 3.33
CA ARG A 19 -26.26 0.49 2.89
C ARG A 19 -24.77 0.26 2.58
N LEU A 20 -24.13 1.16 1.84
CA LEU A 20 -22.71 1.05 1.53
C LEU A 20 -21.87 1.12 2.82
N SER A 21 -22.22 1.99 3.75
CA SER A 21 -21.55 2.08 5.06
C SER A 21 -21.61 0.77 5.83
N LYS A 22 -22.77 0.11 5.84
CA LYS A 22 -22.95 -1.22 6.46
C LYS A 22 -22.17 -2.30 5.71
N GLU A 23 -22.22 -2.32 4.38
CA GLU A 23 -21.45 -3.28 3.58
C GLU A 23 -19.93 -3.15 3.82
N VAL A 24 -19.41 -1.93 3.98
CA VAL A 24 -17.99 -1.69 4.34
C VAL A 24 -17.64 -2.32 5.70
N GLN A 25 -18.51 -2.19 6.70
CA GLN A 25 -18.31 -2.81 8.02
C GLN A 25 -18.43 -4.33 7.98
N GLU A 26 -19.43 -4.84 7.25
CA GLU A 26 -19.67 -6.27 7.06
C GLU A 26 -18.51 -6.93 6.31
N PHE A 27 -18.02 -6.31 5.24
CA PHE A 27 -16.83 -6.78 4.52
C PHE A 27 -15.60 -6.78 5.42
N THR A 28 -15.40 -5.71 6.19
CA THR A 28 -14.31 -5.60 7.16
C THR A 28 -14.35 -6.74 8.18
N THR A 29 -15.54 -7.14 8.63
CA THR A 29 -15.76 -8.27 9.54
C THR A 29 -15.50 -9.60 8.83
N TYR A 30 -16.01 -9.77 7.61
CA TYR A 30 -15.85 -10.97 6.80
C TYR A 30 -14.38 -11.34 6.55
N ILE A 31 -13.53 -10.35 6.25
CA ILE A 31 -12.11 -10.60 5.96
C ILE A 31 -11.20 -10.68 7.18
N GLN A 32 -11.74 -10.55 8.39
CA GLN A 32 -10.91 -10.64 9.60
C GLN A 32 -10.20 -11.99 9.66
N PRO A 33 -8.95 -12.03 10.16
CA PRO A 33 -8.23 -13.27 10.39
C PRO A 33 -9.06 -14.24 11.24
N THR A 34 -9.22 -15.45 10.74
CA THR A 34 -9.78 -16.54 11.54
C THR A 34 -8.77 -17.01 12.58
N LYS A 35 -9.25 -17.71 13.62
CA LYS A 35 -8.37 -18.34 14.62
C LYS A 35 -7.32 -19.27 13.98
N LYS A 36 -7.72 -20.01 12.94
CA LYS A 36 -6.83 -20.90 12.18
C LYS A 36 -5.75 -20.12 11.43
N GLU A 37 -6.12 -19.04 10.74
CA GLU A 37 -5.14 -18.17 10.03
C GLU A 37 -4.14 -17.56 11.03
N ALA A 38 -4.63 -17.05 12.17
CA ALA A 38 -3.77 -16.52 13.23
C ALA A 38 -2.81 -17.60 13.78
N GLN A 39 -3.31 -18.82 14.03
CA GLN A 39 -2.48 -19.93 14.49
C GLN A 39 -1.39 -20.29 13.48
N LEU A 40 -1.72 -20.43 12.19
CA LEU A 40 -0.74 -20.75 11.16
C LEU A 40 0.34 -19.66 11.04
N ARG A 41 -0.03 -18.38 11.13
CA ARG A 41 0.93 -17.26 11.14
C ARG A 41 1.84 -17.29 12.39
N ASN A 42 1.30 -17.65 13.55
CA ASN A 42 2.08 -17.81 14.77
C ASN A 42 3.07 -18.98 14.68
N GLU A 43 2.64 -20.10 14.11
CA GLU A 43 3.50 -21.26 13.85
C GLU A 43 4.61 -20.89 12.85
N ALA A 44 4.29 -20.18 11.78
CA ALA A 44 5.26 -19.66 10.82
C ALA A 44 6.31 -18.76 11.49
N LEU A 45 5.88 -17.80 12.31
CA LEU A 45 6.78 -16.94 13.08
C LEU A 45 7.67 -17.75 14.02
N SER A 46 7.12 -18.78 14.68
CA SER A 46 7.87 -19.63 15.61
C SER A 46 8.94 -20.45 14.90
N GLN A 47 8.58 -21.08 13.78
CA GLN A 47 9.53 -21.84 12.94
C GLN A 47 10.67 -20.94 12.45
N VAL A 48 10.35 -19.76 11.93
CA VAL A 48 11.35 -18.80 11.46
C VAL A 48 12.24 -18.32 12.61
N THR A 49 11.64 -18.00 13.76
CA THR A 49 12.36 -17.56 14.95
C THR A 49 13.39 -18.59 15.41
N ASN A 50 13.04 -19.88 15.42
CA ASN A 50 13.96 -20.94 15.83
C ASN A 50 15.21 -20.97 14.95
N VAL A 51 15.06 -20.93 13.62
CA VAL A 51 16.20 -20.93 12.70
C VAL A 51 17.02 -19.65 12.82
N VAL A 52 16.37 -18.49 12.95
CA VAL A 52 17.06 -17.21 13.17
C VAL A 52 17.87 -17.23 14.46
N LYS A 53 17.37 -17.84 15.53
CA LYS A 53 18.07 -17.95 16.81
C LYS A 53 19.26 -18.91 16.77
N GLU A 54 19.21 -19.94 15.94
CA GLU A 54 20.37 -20.81 15.71
C GLU A 54 21.47 -20.10 14.91
N GLU A 55 21.10 -19.36 13.85
CA GLU A 55 22.06 -18.64 13.00
C GLU A 55 22.59 -17.35 13.66
N PHE A 56 21.75 -16.65 14.41
CA PHE A 56 22.03 -15.38 15.06
C PHE A 56 21.55 -15.39 16.53
N PRO A 57 22.29 -16.04 17.46
CA PRO A 57 21.84 -16.25 18.84
C PRO A 57 21.51 -14.97 19.62
N THR A 58 22.26 -13.89 19.38
CA THR A 58 22.08 -12.59 20.03
C THR A 58 20.99 -11.71 19.42
N SER A 59 20.31 -12.18 18.37
CA SER A 59 19.30 -11.39 17.67
C SER A 59 18.00 -11.26 18.47
N THR A 60 17.20 -10.23 18.22
CA THR A 60 15.78 -10.20 18.58
C THR A 60 14.93 -10.24 17.32
N ILE A 61 13.76 -10.87 17.40
CA ILE A 61 12.88 -11.08 16.26
C ILE A 61 11.55 -10.39 16.56
N HIS A 62 11.10 -9.55 15.63
CA HIS A 62 9.83 -8.84 15.76
C HIS A 62 9.05 -8.94 14.45
N ALA A 63 7.79 -9.35 14.54
CA ALA A 63 6.86 -9.14 13.44
C ALA A 63 6.52 -7.64 13.32
N TYR A 64 6.21 -7.19 12.11
CA TYR A 64 5.75 -5.82 11.85
C TYR A 64 4.65 -5.83 10.78
N GLY A 65 4.27 -4.65 10.28
CA GLY A 65 3.36 -4.55 9.15
C GLY A 65 1.93 -4.98 9.48
N SER A 66 1.25 -5.57 8.50
CA SER A 66 -0.20 -5.74 8.55
C SER A 66 -0.72 -6.67 9.65
N ILE A 67 0.10 -7.63 10.08
CA ILE A 67 -0.23 -8.53 11.20
C ILE A 67 -0.31 -7.73 12.51
N ILE A 68 0.70 -6.90 12.77
CA ILE A 68 0.77 -6.13 14.01
C ILE A 68 -0.24 -4.99 14.03
N THR A 69 -0.51 -4.36 12.88
CA THR A 69 -1.53 -3.30 12.77
C THR A 69 -2.95 -3.85 12.72
N GLY A 70 -3.14 -5.16 12.50
CA GLY A 70 -4.45 -5.76 12.25
C GLY A 70 -5.10 -5.28 10.93
N LEU A 71 -4.28 -4.92 9.94
CA LEU A 71 -4.67 -4.51 8.58
C LEU A 71 -4.30 -5.56 7.53
N GLU A 72 -4.19 -6.81 7.96
CA GLU A 72 -3.91 -7.95 7.12
C GLU A 72 -5.16 -8.40 6.36
N LEU A 73 -4.93 -8.82 5.11
CA LEU A 73 -5.90 -9.57 4.35
C LEU A 73 -5.69 -11.07 4.63
N PRO A 74 -6.66 -11.94 4.30
CA PRO A 74 -6.51 -13.39 4.48
C PRO A 74 -5.23 -13.98 3.87
N CYS A 75 -4.83 -13.48 2.71
CA CYS A 75 -3.64 -13.91 1.98
C CYS A 75 -2.38 -13.10 2.30
N SER A 76 -2.40 -12.22 3.31
CA SER A 76 -1.22 -11.41 3.66
C SER A 76 -0.05 -12.26 4.16
N ASP A 77 1.13 -11.80 3.79
CA ASP A 77 2.44 -12.27 4.21
C ASP A 77 2.76 -11.93 5.66
N VAL A 78 3.78 -12.61 6.20
CA VAL A 78 4.36 -12.36 7.53
C VAL A 78 5.64 -11.57 7.37
N ASP A 79 5.57 -10.29 7.71
CA ASP A 79 6.71 -9.38 7.78
C ASP A 79 7.51 -9.56 9.08
N ILE A 80 8.81 -9.90 8.98
CA ILE A 80 9.70 -10.15 10.12
C ILE A 80 10.95 -9.29 10.04
N CYS A 81 11.26 -8.55 11.11
CA CYS A 81 12.52 -7.88 11.30
C CYS A 81 13.38 -8.63 12.31
N VAL A 82 14.59 -8.99 11.89
CA VAL A 82 15.63 -9.53 12.76
C VAL A 82 16.56 -8.40 13.17
N LYS A 83 16.60 -8.08 14.45
CA LYS A 83 17.52 -7.10 15.03
C LYS A 83 18.76 -7.82 15.55
N ILE A 84 19.90 -7.57 14.94
CA ILE A 84 21.20 -8.06 15.38
C ILE A 84 21.91 -6.87 16.03
N PRO A 85 22.37 -6.96 17.29
CA PRO A 85 22.94 -5.83 18.05
C PRO A 85 24.37 -5.49 17.57
N ARG A 86 24.49 -5.11 16.30
CA ARG A 86 25.70 -4.62 15.65
C ARG A 86 25.34 -3.82 14.41
N GLU A 87 26.17 -2.85 14.06
CA GLU A 87 26.07 -2.18 12.78
C GLU A 87 26.44 -3.13 11.64
N MET A 88 25.70 -3.05 10.54
CA MET A 88 25.89 -3.93 9.38
C MET A 88 25.72 -3.11 8.11
N SER A 89 26.68 -3.24 7.19
CA SER A 89 26.53 -2.70 5.84
C SER A 89 25.43 -3.45 5.08
N THR A 90 24.92 -2.86 4.00
CA THR A 90 23.94 -3.50 3.10
C THR A 90 24.43 -4.84 2.57
N ASP A 91 25.72 -4.95 2.23
CA ASP A 91 26.32 -6.20 1.75
C ASP A 91 26.40 -7.26 2.85
N THR A 92 26.75 -6.85 4.08
CA THR A 92 26.75 -7.74 5.24
C THR A 92 25.34 -8.24 5.55
N ILE A 93 24.33 -7.38 5.46
CA ILE A 93 22.91 -7.75 5.60
C ILE A 93 22.53 -8.78 4.53
N ALA A 94 22.83 -8.50 3.26
CA ALA A 94 22.52 -9.41 2.16
C ALA A 94 23.22 -10.76 2.32
N PHE A 95 24.48 -10.77 2.79
CA PHE A 95 25.19 -12.00 3.13
C PHE A 95 24.51 -12.78 4.26
N SER A 96 24.15 -12.12 5.37
CA SER A 96 23.40 -12.74 6.47
C SER A 96 22.06 -13.34 6.02
N LEU A 97 21.31 -12.64 5.17
CA LEU A 97 20.07 -13.16 4.59
C LEU A 97 20.30 -14.41 3.73
N ARG A 98 21.39 -14.45 2.95
CA ARG A 98 21.78 -15.66 2.18
C ARG A 98 22.19 -16.83 3.07
N GLN A 99 22.84 -16.57 4.21
CA GLN A 99 23.14 -17.61 5.21
C GLN A 99 21.84 -18.17 5.80
N LEU A 100 20.93 -17.29 6.22
CA LEU A 100 19.62 -17.68 6.73
C LEU A 100 18.84 -18.52 5.69
N ARG A 101 18.85 -18.11 4.41
CA ARG A 101 18.26 -18.91 3.33
C ARG A 101 18.85 -20.32 3.27
N LYS A 102 20.18 -20.49 3.35
CA LYS A 102 20.83 -21.81 3.36
C LYS A 102 20.37 -22.66 4.56
N ALA A 103 20.28 -22.06 5.74
CA ALA A 103 19.82 -22.74 6.96
C ALA A 103 18.37 -23.24 6.83
N MET A 104 17.47 -22.37 6.33
CA MET A 104 16.05 -22.72 6.08
C MET A 104 15.91 -23.86 5.07
N LEU A 105 16.72 -23.87 4.01
CA LEU A 105 16.75 -24.95 3.02
C LEU A 105 17.25 -26.27 3.63
N LYS A 106 18.33 -26.22 4.45
CA LYS A 106 18.88 -27.40 5.13
C LYS A 106 17.85 -28.04 6.07
N LYS A 107 17.04 -27.22 6.75
CA LYS A 107 15.95 -27.67 7.64
C LYS A 107 14.66 -28.03 6.91
N ARG A 108 14.62 -27.94 5.57
CA ARG A 108 13.46 -28.26 4.72
C ARG A 108 12.20 -27.44 5.04
N LEU A 109 12.35 -26.25 5.65
CA LEU A 109 11.22 -25.35 5.91
C LEU A 109 10.68 -24.71 4.62
N THR A 110 11.49 -24.66 3.57
CA THR A 110 11.14 -24.11 2.27
C THR A 110 11.99 -24.79 1.18
N THR A 111 11.72 -24.49 -0.10
CA THR A 111 12.49 -24.99 -1.24
C THR A 111 13.22 -23.86 -1.96
N PHE A 112 14.18 -24.21 -2.82
CA PHE A 112 14.91 -23.21 -3.60
C PHE A 112 13.96 -22.38 -4.48
N ALA A 113 12.93 -23.00 -5.06
CA ALA A 113 11.92 -22.36 -5.90
C ALA A 113 10.97 -21.45 -5.11
N LYS A 114 10.73 -21.76 -3.82
CA LYS A 114 9.87 -20.97 -2.91
C LYS A 114 10.64 -19.88 -2.14
N THR A 115 11.88 -19.55 -2.54
CA THR A 115 12.72 -18.57 -1.83
C THR A 115 13.45 -17.61 -2.76
N ASN A 116 13.62 -16.36 -2.31
CA ASN A 116 14.50 -15.41 -2.98
C ASN A 116 15.10 -14.40 -2.00
N VAL A 117 16.39 -14.11 -2.15
CA VAL A 117 17.02 -12.97 -1.46
C VAL A 117 17.10 -11.80 -2.45
N ILE A 118 16.31 -10.78 -2.17
CA ILE A 118 16.19 -9.58 -2.97
C ILE A 118 17.20 -8.56 -2.44
N ALA A 119 18.40 -8.55 -3.02
CA ALA A 119 19.47 -7.61 -2.71
C ALA A 119 20.04 -7.07 -4.04
N ARG A 120 19.60 -5.86 -4.44
CA ARG A 120 20.07 -5.18 -5.67
C ARG A 120 20.81 -3.89 -5.30
N PRO A 121 21.72 -3.38 -6.16
CA PRO A 121 22.54 -2.20 -5.85
C PRO A 121 21.76 -0.96 -5.38
N ASN A 122 20.51 -0.77 -5.86
CA ASN A 122 19.69 0.41 -5.55
C ASN A 122 18.65 0.16 -4.45
N MET A 123 18.64 -1.00 -3.79
CA MET A 123 17.69 -1.32 -2.72
C MET A 123 18.31 -1.03 -1.35
N LYS A 124 17.76 -0.04 -0.66
CA LYS A 124 18.23 0.36 0.68
C LYS A 124 18.06 -0.75 1.74
N VAL A 125 17.05 -1.60 1.57
CA VAL A 125 16.72 -2.68 2.51
C VAL A 125 16.64 -4.00 1.75
N PRO A 126 17.68 -4.85 1.83
CA PRO A 126 17.60 -6.22 1.34
C PRO A 126 16.53 -7.03 2.10
N VAL A 127 15.80 -7.87 1.38
CA VAL A 127 14.73 -8.71 1.94
C VAL A 127 14.92 -10.16 1.52
N PHE A 128 14.71 -11.09 2.44
CA PHE A 128 14.60 -12.52 2.16
C PHE A 128 13.13 -12.93 2.16
N ALA A 129 12.58 -13.14 0.97
CA ALA A 129 11.22 -13.62 0.78
C ALA A 129 11.21 -15.16 0.68
N LEU A 130 10.29 -15.81 1.39
CA LEU A 130 10.10 -17.25 1.35
C LEU A 130 8.64 -17.66 1.51
N SER A 131 8.28 -18.85 1.02
CA SER A 131 7.04 -19.54 1.37
C SER A 131 7.37 -20.81 2.15
N LEU A 132 6.76 -20.99 3.32
CA LEU A 132 6.94 -22.20 4.14
C LEU A 132 6.26 -23.41 3.49
N ASN A 133 6.85 -24.60 3.63
CA ASN A 133 6.34 -25.81 3.00
C ASN A 133 5.04 -26.31 3.63
N ASP A 134 4.92 -26.25 4.96
CA ASP A 134 3.81 -26.90 5.68
C ASP A 134 2.53 -26.05 5.68
N SER A 135 2.66 -24.73 5.75
CA SER A 135 1.53 -23.79 5.84
C SER A 135 1.29 -23.00 4.57
N ASP A 136 2.21 -23.05 3.60
CA ASP A 136 2.25 -22.19 2.42
C ASP A 136 2.20 -20.68 2.72
N ILE A 137 2.48 -20.27 3.96
CA ILE A 137 2.56 -18.87 4.36
C ILE A 137 3.80 -18.22 3.76
N GLU A 138 3.60 -17.04 3.18
CA GLU A 138 4.68 -16.17 2.71
C GLU A 138 5.24 -15.35 3.86
N VAL A 139 6.56 -15.23 3.89
CA VAL A 139 7.31 -14.53 4.93
C VAL A 139 8.35 -13.66 4.25
N ASP A 140 8.40 -12.39 4.64
CA ASP A 140 9.43 -11.44 4.21
C ASP A 140 10.30 -11.07 5.42
N ILE A 141 11.59 -11.42 5.35
CA ILE A 141 12.56 -11.20 6.44
C ILE A 141 13.53 -10.10 6.06
N CYS A 142 13.64 -9.07 6.89
CA CYS A 142 14.69 -8.05 6.81
C CYS A 142 15.56 -8.04 8.07
N ILE A 143 16.76 -7.46 7.98
CA ILE A 143 17.69 -7.33 9.12
C ILE A 143 17.90 -5.84 9.41
N ASN A 144 17.83 -5.48 10.70
CA ASN A 144 18.12 -4.15 11.22
C ASN A 144 17.32 -2.99 10.60
N ASN A 145 16.24 -3.28 9.87
CA ASN A 145 15.34 -2.26 9.36
C ASN A 145 14.28 -1.96 10.41
N ASP A 146 14.37 -0.80 11.07
CA ASP A 146 13.24 -0.30 11.84
C ASP A 146 12.06 -0.11 10.87
N ALA A 147 10.89 -0.62 11.23
CA ALA A 147 9.67 -0.51 10.43
C ALA A 147 8.82 0.66 10.94
N PRO A 148 9.25 1.94 10.74
CA PRO A 148 8.67 3.10 11.42
C PRO A 148 7.17 3.22 11.17
N SER A 149 6.75 2.90 9.96
CA SER A 149 5.35 2.94 9.53
C SER A 149 4.40 2.12 10.37
N THR A 150 4.86 1.03 11.03
CA THR A 150 3.97 0.18 11.86
C THR A 150 3.49 0.93 13.10
N ALA A 151 4.39 1.58 13.82
CA ALA A 151 4.05 2.32 15.04
C ALA A 151 3.12 3.51 14.73
N THR A 152 3.43 4.23 13.65
CA THR A 152 2.65 5.36 13.18
C THR A 152 1.27 4.93 12.68
N THR A 153 1.18 3.81 11.95
CA THR A 153 -0.10 3.22 11.56
C THR A 153 -0.96 2.87 12.78
N ILE A 154 -0.38 2.24 13.81
CA ILE A 154 -1.12 1.92 15.05
C ILE A 154 -1.61 3.20 15.72
N LYS A 155 -0.80 4.26 15.77
CA LYS A 155 -1.24 5.56 16.30
C LYS A 155 -2.48 6.04 15.54
N TRP A 156 -2.41 6.11 14.21
CA TRP A 156 -3.53 6.58 13.40
C TRP A 156 -4.76 5.68 13.45
N LEU A 157 -4.61 4.37 13.63
CA LEU A 157 -5.74 3.46 13.82
C LEU A 157 -6.48 3.70 15.14
N ASN A 158 -5.79 4.19 16.18
CA ASN A 158 -6.43 4.58 17.43
C ASN A 158 -7.05 5.98 17.36
N GLU A 159 -6.59 6.82 16.44
CA GLU A 159 -7.03 8.21 16.25
C GLU A 159 -8.23 8.27 15.30
N TYR A 160 -8.21 7.50 14.20
CA TYR A 160 -9.22 7.51 13.17
C TYR A 160 -9.93 6.15 13.09
N SER A 161 -11.11 6.06 13.71
CA SER A 161 -11.91 4.83 13.77
C SER A 161 -12.33 4.31 12.38
N LEU A 162 -12.52 5.23 11.41
CA LEU A 162 -12.86 4.92 10.02
C LEU A 162 -11.67 4.36 9.21
N LEU A 163 -10.43 4.49 9.69
CA LEU A 163 -9.22 4.15 8.92
C LEU A 163 -9.17 2.66 8.55
N LYS A 164 -9.38 1.77 9.52
CA LYS A 164 -9.32 0.31 9.30
C LYS A 164 -10.33 -0.16 8.25
N PRO A 165 -11.64 0.10 8.39
CA PRO A 165 -12.61 -0.40 7.42
C PRO A 165 -12.40 0.16 6.01
N LEU A 166 -12.11 1.46 5.89
CA LEU A 166 -11.83 2.07 4.59
C LEU A 166 -10.56 1.51 3.97
N PHE A 167 -9.48 1.39 4.74
CA PHE A 167 -8.21 0.84 4.26
C PHE A 167 -8.38 -0.58 3.74
N LEU A 168 -9.13 -1.44 4.43
CA LEU A 168 -9.27 -2.84 4.04
C LEU A 168 -10.10 -3.01 2.76
N VAL A 169 -11.21 -2.26 2.61
CA VAL A 169 -12.00 -2.22 1.38
C VAL A 169 -11.17 -1.69 0.22
N LEU A 170 -10.47 -0.57 0.42
CA LEU A 170 -9.62 0.03 -0.61
C LEU A 170 -8.45 -0.88 -0.97
N LYS A 171 -7.72 -1.42 0.01
CA LYS A 171 -6.60 -2.33 -0.25
C LYS A 171 -7.08 -3.53 -1.06
N HIS A 172 -8.19 -4.16 -0.68
CA HIS A 172 -8.73 -5.29 -1.44
C HIS A 172 -9.12 -4.87 -2.85
N GLY A 173 -10.02 -3.89 -2.98
CA GLY A 173 -10.56 -3.46 -4.27
C GLY A 173 -9.48 -2.98 -5.24
N LEU A 174 -8.55 -2.15 -4.76
CA LEU A 174 -7.47 -1.59 -5.57
C LEU A 174 -6.38 -2.60 -5.92
N SER A 175 -6.19 -3.66 -5.12
CA SER A 175 -5.27 -4.76 -5.46
C SER A 175 -5.81 -5.63 -6.60
N SER A 176 -7.13 -5.80 -6.62
CA SER A 176 -7.87 -6.54 -7.64
C SER A 176 -8.20 -5.69 -8.87
N LEU A 177 -8.24 -4.37 -8.77
CA LEU A 177 -8.67 -3.53 -9.89
C LEU A 177 -7.69 -3.53 -11.05
N THR A 178 -8.15 -3.98 -12.22
CA THR A 178 -7.41 -3.84 -13.48
C THR A 178 -7.86 -2.59 -14.23
N ILE A 179 -6.95 -1.99 -14.99
CA ILE A 179 -7.21 -0.79 -15.78
C ILE A 179 -7.21 -1.19 -17.25
N ASP A 180 -8.19 -0.66 -17.99
CA ASP A 180 -8.35 -0.92 -19.41
C ASP A 180 -7.06 -0.50 -20.13
N ASN A 181 -6.55 -1.36 -21.02
CA ASN A 181 -5.27 -1.23 -21.74
C ASN A 181 -3.99 -1.49 -20.91
N HIS A 182 -4.09 -1.74 -19.60
CA HIS A 182 -2.95 -2.13 -18.75
C HIS A 182 -3.28 -3.27 -17.78
N PRO A 183 -3.67 -4.46 -18.29
CA PRO A 183 -4.10 -5.58 -17.44
C PRO A 183 -2.98 -6.15 -16.56
N THR A 184 -1.71 -5.86 -16.87
CA THR A 184 -0.54 -6.32 -16.10
C THR A 184 -0.09 -5.33 -15.01
N PHE A 185 -0.75 -4.18 -14.89
CA PHE A 185 -0.48 -3.20 -13.85
C PHE A 185 -1.36 -3.48 -12.64
N TYR A 186 -0.74 -3.66 -11.48
CA TYR A 186 -1.43 -3.87 -10.21
C TYR A 186 -1.15 -2.68 -9.30
N MET A 187 -2.20 -1.95 -8.94
CA MET A 187 -2.05 -0.64 -8.32
C MET A 187 -1.44 -0.69 -6.93
N MET A 188 -1.68 -1.76 -6.16
CA MET A 188 -1.13 -1.93 -4.81
C MET A 188 0.16 -2.78 -4.78
N ASP A 189 0.82 -2.98 -5.92
CA ASP A 189 2.07 -3.75 -6.03
C ASP A 189 3.28 -2.85 -6.31
N THR A 190 4.10 -2.67 -5.28
CA THR A 190 5.34 -1.88 -5.36
C THR A 190 6.37 -2.46 -6.32
N LYS A 191 6.38 -3.79 -6.56
CA LYS A 191 7.31 -4.45 -7.50
C LYS A 191 7.02 -4.08 -8.95
N ARG A 192 5.79 -3.62 -9.23
CA ARG A 192 5.32 -3.20 -10.56
C ARG A 192 5.09 -1.68 -10.65
N ASN A 193 5.79 -0.93 -9.79
CA ASN A 193 5.71 0.53 -9.70
C ASN A 193 4.33 1.08 -9.29
N GLY A 194 3.57 0.28 -8.54
CA GLY A 194 2.35 0.70 -7.86
C GLY A 194 2.62 1.34 -6.49
N MET A 195 1.54 1.54 -5.75
CA MET A 195 1.52 2.13 -4.41
C MET A 195 1.83 1.10 -3.33
N ALA A 196 2.58 1.53 -2.32
CA ALA A 196 2.72 0.76 -1.09
C ALA A 196 1.46 0.88 -0.22
N SER A 197 1.20 -0.12 0.62
CA SER A 197 0.10 -0.07 1.60
C SER A 197 0.19 1.16 2.51
N PHE A 198 1.39 1.53 2.96
CA PHE A 198 1.56 2.73 3.80
C PHE A 198 1.28 4.03 3.06
N THR A 199 1.50 4.09 1.73
CA THR A 199 1.08 5.23 0.91
C THR A 199 -0.43 5.40 0.97
N LEU A 200 -1.21 4.32 0.84
CA LEU A 200 -2.68 4.38 0.94
C LEU A 200 -3.14 4.84 2.33
N ILE A 201 -2.48 4.39 3.40
CA ILE A 201 -2.75 4.86 4.77
C ILE A 201 -2.51 6.37 4.87
N CYS A 202 -1.39 6.87 4.35
CA CYS A 202 -1.09 8.30 4.36
C CYS A 202 -2.14 9.12 3.59
N LEU A 203 -2.61 8.63 2.43
CA LEU A 203 -3.68 9.29 1.68
C LEU A 203 -5.00 9.34 2.47
N LEU A 204 -5.36 8.27 3.19
CA LEU A 204 -6.55 8.23 4.04
C LEU A 204 -6.42 9.21 5.22
N VAL A 205 -5.28 9.21 5.89
CA VAL A 205 -5.01 10.12 7.01
C VAL A 205 -5.03 11.57 6.54
N ARG A 206 -4.41 11.90 5.41
CA ARG A 206 -4.51 13.25 4.86
C ARG A 206 -5.95 13.62 4.52
N PHE A 207 -6.73 12.68 4.00
CA PHE A 207 -8.16 12.90 3.74
C PHE A 207 -8.91 13.26 5.03
N PHE A 208 -8.71 12.54 6.13
CA PHE A 208 -9.31 12.85 7.42
C PHE A 208 -8.87 14.22 7.96
N GLN A 209 -7.58 14.53 7.90
CA GLN A 209 -7.08 15.85 8.33
C GLN A 209 -7.74 17.00 7.55
N MET A 210 -8.03 16.83 6.25
CA MET A 210 -8.78 17.83 5.48
C MET A 210 -10.24 17.95 5.93
N GLU A 211 -10.88 16.86 6.34
CA GLU A 211 -12.25 16.92 6.90
C GLU A 211 -12.25 17.70 8.23
N GLU A 212 -11.26 17.43 9.10
CA GLU A 212 -11.09 18.14 10.37
C GLU A 212 -10.78 19.63 10.17
N GLU A 213 -9.94 19.98 9.19
CA GLU A 213 -9.66 21.37 8.79
C GLU A 213 -10.95 22.11 8.35
N ASN A 214 -11.90 21.39 7.77
CA ASN A 214 -13.22 21.91 7.39
C ASN A 214 -14.24 21.88 8.55
N GLY A 215 -13.81 21.55 9.76
CA GLY A 215 -14.65 21.51 10.96
C GLY A 215 -15.54 20.27 11.08
N VAL A 216 -15.30 19.23 10.27
CA VAL A 216 -16.04 17.98 10.34
C VAL A 216 -15.33 17.01 11.29
N LYS A 217 -16.06 16.49 12.27
CA LYS A 217 -15.54 15.44 13.15
C LYS A 217 -15.54 14.10 12.42
N ILE A 218 -14.47 13.33 12.58
CA ILE A 218 -14.32 12.06 11.87
C ILE A 218 -15.37 11.03 12.29
N GLU A 219 -15.86 11.09 13.53
CA GLU A 219 -16.91 10.21 14.04
C GLU A 219 -18.27 10.46 13.39
N ASP A 220 -18.50 11.67 12.87
CA ASP A 220 -19.75 12.06 12.21
C ASP A 220 -19.77 11.68 10.71
N LEU A 221 -18.65 11.19 10.19
CA LEU A 221 -18.53 10.79 8.79
C LEU A 221 -19.17 9.43 8.51
N SER A 222 -19.98 9.37 7.46
CA SER A 222 -20.49 8.12 6.87
C SER A 222 -19.36 7.37 6.16
N LEU A 223 -19.18 6.08 6.46
CA LEU A 223 -18.15 5.24 5.82
C LEU A 223 -18.32 5.18 4.30
N GLY A 224 -19.55 4.99 3.83
CA GLY A 224 -19.85 4.84 2.41
C GLY A 224 -19.58 6.12 1.62
N ASN A 225 -20.03 7.26 2.13
CA ASN A 225 -19.74 8.56 1.50
C ASN A 225 -18.25 8.94 1.60
N THR A 226 -17.60 8.62 2.73
CA THR A 226 -16.16 8.85 2.87
C THR A 226 -15.35 8.04 1.87
N LEU A 227 -15.70 6.77 1.65
CA LEU A 227 -15.08 5.93 0.60
C LEU A 227 -15.22 6.56 -0.78
N LEU A 228 -16.42 7.02 -1.13
CA LEU A 228 -16.71 7.62 -2.43
C LEU A 228 -15.95 8.95 -2.62
N ARG A 229 -15.98 9.84 -1.62
CA ARG A 229 -15.29 11.13 -1.63
C ARG A 229 -13.78 10.96 -1.65
N PHE A 230 -13.24 9.98 -0.93
CA PHE A 230 -11.81 9.63 -0.96
C PHE A 230 -11.37 9.27 -2.38
N LEU A 231 -12.07 8.33 -3.05
CA LEU A 231 -11.75 7.90 -4.41
C LEU A 231 -11.87 9.06 -5.40
N LYS A 232 -12.93 9.88 -5.28
CA LYS A 232 -13.15 11.06 -6.12
C LYS A 232 -12.05 12.11 -5.94
N TYR A 233 -11.69 12.43 -4.70
CA TYR A 233 -10.68 13.45 -4.40
C TYR A 233 -9.31 13.04 -4.95
N TRP A 234 -8.84 11.84 -4.60
CA TRP A 234 -7.50 11.40 -4.98
C TRP A 234 -7.37 11.04 -6.46
N SER A 235 -8.46 10.69 -7.15
CA SER A 235 -8.43 10.56 -8.62
C SER A 235 -8.35 11.90 -9.36
N GLY A 236 -8.66 13.03 -8.69
CA GLY A 236 -8.56 14.38 -9.26
C GLY A 236 -7.35 15.19 -8.78
N PHE A 237 -6.50 14.62 -7.92
CA PHE A 237 -5.40 15.34 -7.28
C PHE A 237 -4.22 15.58 -8.23
N ASP A 238 -3.63 16.78 -8.16
CA ASP A 238 -2.45 17.15 -8.96
C ASP A 238 -1.16 16.60 -8.36
N TYR A 239 -0.92 15.30 -8.59
CA TYR A 239 0.30 14.61 -8.16
C TYR A 239 1.58 15.10 -8.85
N VAL A 240 1.47 15.81 -9.98
CA VAL A 240 2.62 16.31 -10.74
C VAL A 240 3.24 17.51 -10.04
N HIS A 241 2.39 18.45 -9.58
CA HIS A 241 2.85 19.70 -8.99
C HIS A 241 2.76 19.74 -7.46
N THR A 242 2.04 18.80 -6.84
CA THR A 242 1.75 18.85 -5.42
C THR A 242 2.24 17.58 -4.72
N GLY A 243 2.96 17.77 -3.60
CA GLY A 243 3.32 16.73 -2.66
C GLY A 243 2.51 16.83 -1.38
N ILE A 244 2.46 15.74 -0.61
CA ILE A 244 1.54 15.54 0.50
C ILE A 244 2.33 15.43 1.82
N LEU A 245 1.88 16.17 2.83
CA LEU A 245 2.37 16.11 4.20
C LEU A 245 1.30 15.45 5.08
N VAL A 246 1.71 14.53 5.95
CA VAL A 246 0.81 13.82 6.88
C VAL A 246 1.20 13.97 8.35
N LYS A 247 2.37 14.54 8.63
CA LYS A 247 2.84 14.80 10.00
C LYS A 247 2.00 15.91 10.64
N ASN A 248 1.66 15.76 11.92
CA ASN A 248 0.80 16.68 12.67
C ASN A 248 -0.56 16.89 11.99
N ASN A 249 -0.92 18.13 11.62
CA ASN A 249 -2.16 18.44 10.91
C ASN A 249 -2.06 18.19 9.39
N GLY A 250 -0.91 17.73 8.90
CA GLY A 250 -0.67 17.49 7.48
C GLY A 250 -0.59 18.77 6.66
N GLY A 251 -0.83 18.64 5.35
CA GLY A 251 -0.83 19.76 4.41
C GLY A 251 -0.31 19.34 3.04
N PHE A 252 0.06 20.34 2.23
CA PHE A 252 0.58 20.16 0.89
C PHE A 252 1.81 21.03 0.67
N PHE A 253 2.71 20.58 -0.20
CA PHE A 253 3.86 21.37 -0.65
C PHE A 253 3.95 21.38 -2.17
N LYS A 254 4.51 22.46 -2.72
CA LYS A 254 4.73 22.58 -4.16
C LYS A 254 5.99 21.80 -4.57
N LYS A 255 5.86 20.94 -5.58
CA LYS A 255 6.98 20.27 -6.21
C LYS A 255 7.70 21.22 -7.16
N ASP A 256 9.02 21.08 -7.20
CA ASP A 256 9.84 21.72 -8.21
C ASP A 256 10.03 20.77 -9.39
N ILE A 257 9.36 21.06 -10.50
CA ILE A 257 9.38 20.24 -11.73
C ILE A 257 10.82 20.08 -12.26
N LYS A 258 11.73 21.01 -11.94
CA LYS A 258 13.14 20.95 -12.35
C LYS A 258 13.99 20.03 -11.46
N SER A 259 13.49 19.67 -10.28
CA SER A 259 14.22 18.91 -9.27
C SER A 259 13.95 17.40 -9.35
N THR A 260 14.28 16.78 -10.48
CA THR A 260 14.05 15.35 -10.77
C THR A 260 14.83 14.40 -9.86
N ASN A 261 15.96 14.85 -9.29
CA ASN A 261 16.80 14.05 -8.39
C ASN A 261 16.31 14.07 -6.92
N SER A 262 15.33 14.89 -6.57
CA SER A 262 14.81 14.97 -5.20
C SER A 262 13.71 13.95 -4.97
N PRO A 263 13.77 13.13 -3.90
CA PRO A 263 12.74 12.16 -3.58
C PRO A 263 11.32 12.75 -3.45
N LEU A 264 11.21 13.97 -2.92
CA LEU A 264 9.94 14.65 -2.67
C LEU A 264 9.53 15.63 -3.78
N LYS A 265 10.50 16.20 -4.51
CA LYS A 265 10.20 17.21 -5.54
C LYS A 265 10.10 16.64 -6.95
N ASN A 266 10.41 15.36 -7.16
CA ASN A 266 10.29 14.73 -8.47
C ASN A 266 8.81 14.71 -8.95
N PRO A 267 8.50 15.31 -10.12
CA PRO A 267 7.14 15.33 -10.69
C PRO A 267 6.67 13.97 -11.22
N GLU A 268 7.58 13.04 -11.50
CA GLU A 268 7.27 11.72 -12.09
C GLU A 268 6.88 10.66 -11.05
N VAL A 269 6.91 11.00 -9.76
CA VAL A 269 6.61 10.09 -8.66
C VAL A 269 5.61 10.74 -7.72
N ILE A 270 4.60 10.01 -7.24
CA ILE A 270 3.74 10.50 -6.15
C ILE A 270 4.66 10.85 -4.97
N ALA A 271 4.48 12.04 -4.37
CA ALA A 271 5.27 12.45 -3.22
C ALA A 271 4.41 12.55 -1.97
N VAL A 272 4.74 11.72 -1.01
CA VAL A 272 4.19 11.75 0.34
C VAL A 272 5.38 11.72 1.29
N GLU A 273 5.54 12.76 2.09
CA GLU A 273 6.61 12.81 3.08
C GLU A 273 6.37 11.79 4.19
N ASP A 274 7.42 11.06 4.55
CA ASP A 274 7.39 10.12 5.68
C ASP A 274 7.21 10.92 6.99
N PRO A 275 6.15 10.67 7.77
CA PRO A 275 5.92 11.39 9.03
C PRO A 275 7.02 11.17 10.07
N ASP A 276 7.77 10.06 9.95
CA ASP A 276 8.82 9.68 10.88
C ASP A 276 10.22 10.09 10.38
N ASN A 277 10.37 10.38 9.07
CA ASN A 277 11.65 10.73 8.45
C ASN A 277 11.49 11.83 7.40
N GLU A 278 11.84 13.06 7.76
CA GLU A 278 11.82 14.18 6.82
C GLU A 278 12.69 13.90 5.58
N ASP A 279 12.31 14.47 4.43
CA ASP A 279 12.93 14.24 3.12
C ASP A 279 12.83 12.81 2.54
N VAL A 280 12.19 11.87 3.23
CA VAL A 280 11.91 10.53 2.70
C VAL A 280 10.53 10.49 2.05
N ASN A 281 10.48 10.02 0.80
CA ASN A 281 9.22 9.77 0.09
C ASN A 281 8.72 8.34 0.35
N VAL A 282 7.60 8.18 1.05
CA VAL A 282 6.97 6.86 1.29
C VAL A 282 6.34 6.29 0.02
N ALA A 283 5.99 7.15 -0.93
CA ALA A 283 5.38 6.79 -2.21
C ALA A 283 6.39 6.63 -3.36
N ARG A 284 7.68 6.46 -3.04
CA ARG A 284 8.78 6.34 -4.04
C ARG A 284 8.60 5.25 -5.10
N SER A 285 7.81 4.20 -4.84
CA SER A 285 7.52 3.15 -5.82
C SER A 285 6.45 3.57 -6.83
N SER A 286 5.65 4.58 -6.50
CA SER A 286 4.48 5.03 -7.27
C SER A 286 4.87 5.93 -8.44
N THR A 287 5.58 5.36 -9.42
CA THR A 287 6.09 6.07 -10.61
C THR A 287 5.13 6.02 -11.81
N LYS A 288 4.05 5.22 -11.73
CA LYS A 288 2.99 5.13 -12.74
C LYS A 288 1.77 5.96 -12.33
N ILE A 289 1.98 7.27 -12.15
CA ILE A 289 0.97 8.21 -11.65
C ILE A 289 -0.32 8.15 -12.49
N ASP A 290 -0.18 8.18 -13.83
CA ASP A 290 -1.28 8.09 -14.79
C ASP A 290 -2.15 6.85 -14.56
N LYS A 291 -1.52 5.70 -14.31
CA LYS A 291 -2.22 4.44 -14.04
C LYS A 291 -2.85 4.44 -12.67
N ILE A 292 -2.16 4.93 -11.64
CA ILE A 292 -2.72 5.02 -10.29
C ILE A 292 -3.97 5.91 -10.29
N VAL A 293 -3.90 7.08 -10.91
CA VAL A 293 -5.02 8.00 -11.07
C VAL A 293 -6.17 7.36 -11.86
N SER A 294 -5.86 6.66 -12.95
CA SER A 294 -6.87 5.94 -13.76
C SER A 294 -7.55 4.82 -12.96
N GLY A 295 -6.79 4.10 -12.13
CA GLY A 295 -7.32 3.07 -11.23
C GLY A 295 -8.25 3.66 -10.17
N LEU A 296 -7.83 4.73 -9.49
CA LEU A 296 -8.68 5.45 -8.53
C LEU A 296 -9.96 6.00 -9.19
N LYS A 297 -9.84 6.58 -10.39
CA LYS A 297 -10.99 7.08 -11.16
C LYS A 297 -11.94 5.94 -11.53
N LYS A 298 -11.42 4.80 -11.99
CA LYS A 298 -12.23 3.62 -12.31
C LYS A 298 -12.96 3.08 -11.08
N ALA A 299 -12.27 2.97 -9.94
CA ALA A 299 -12.89 2.57 -8.67
C ALA A 299 -14.03 3.51 -8.26
N TYR A 300 -13.80 4.84 -8.35
CA TYR A 300 -14.82 5.85 -8.08
C TYR A 300 -16.05 5.66 -8.97
N LEU A 301 -15.84 5.56 -10.29
CA LEU A 301 -16.93 5.46 -11.26
C LEU A 301 -17.75 4.16 -11.08
N LEU A 302 -17.09 3.02 -10.86
CA LEU A 302 -17.77 1.75 -10.61
C LEU A 302 -18.69 1.83 -9.40
N LEU A 303 -18.20 2.39 -8.30
CA LEU A 303 -18.97 2.51 -7.06
C LEU A 303 -20.09 3.56 -7.17
N ASP A 304 -19.82 4.71 -7.81
CA ASP A 304 -20.78 5.79 -8.06
C ASP A 304 -21.93 5.34 -8.98
N GLU A 305 -21.63 4.56 -10.03
CA GLU A 305 -22.64 3.95 -10.90
C GLU A 305 -23.45 2.90 -10.13
N ARG A 306 -22.78 2.05 -9.34
CA ARG A 306 -23.44 1.00 -8.57
C ARG A 306 -24.40 1.56 -7.52
N LEU A 307 -24.05 2.68 -6.87
CA LEU A 307 -24.93 3.38 -5.92
C LEU A 307 -26.22 3.90 -6.56
N LYS A 308 -26.20 4.18 -7.87
CA LYS A 308 -27.36 4.68 -8.64
C LYS A 308 -28.19 3.55 -9.28
N SER A 309 -27.64 2.34 -9.32
CA SER A 309 -28.30 1.16 -9.89
C SER A 309 -29.43 0.66 -8.99
N SER A 310 -30.53 0.20 -9.59
CA SER A 310 -31.65 -0.44 -8.90
C SER A 310 -31.40 -1.92 -8.58
N GLU A 311 -30.22 -2.45 -8.90
CA GLU A 311 -29.87 -3.84 -8.63
C GLU A 311 -29.77 -4.12 -7.13
N HIS A 312 -30.22 -5.31 -6.71
CA HIS A 312 -30.29 -5.71 -5.31
C HIS A 312 -29.04 -6.44 -4.78
N ASP A 313 -28.07 -6.78 -5.63
CA ASP A 313 -26.80 -7.37 -5.19
C ASP A 313 -25.95 -6.36 -4.41
N SER A 314 -24.79 -6.78 -3.90
CA SER A 314 -23.91 -5.92 -3.08
C SER A 314 -23.53 -4.64 -3.83
N LEU A 315 -23.38 -3.54 -3.09
CA LEU A 315 -22.78 -2.31 -3.64
C LEU A 315 -21.25 -2.47 -3.77
N LEU A 316 -20.62 -3.12 -2.79
CA LEU A 316 -19.17 -3.37 -2.81
C LEU A 316 -18.74 -4.39 -3.87
N SER A 317 -19.63 -5.24 -4.41
CA SER A 317 -19.28 -6.18 -5.48
C SER A 317 -18.77 -5.47 -6.75
N SER A 318 -19.14 -4.20 -6.95
CA SER A 318 -18.62 -3.36 -8.03
C SER A 318 -17.12 -3.08 -7.92
N LEU A 319 -16.56 -3.17 -6.71
CA LEU A 319 -15.15 -2.88 -6.40
C LEU A 319 -14.39 -4.12 -5.91
N ILE A 320 -15.08 -5.06 -5.25
CA ILE A 320 -14.53 -6.26 -4.61
C ILE A 320 -15.11 -7.47 -5.33
N LEU A 321 -14.29 -8.14 -6.13
CA LEU A 321 -14.64 -9.43 -6.71
C LEU A 321 -14.14 -10.56 -5.81
N LEU A 322 -15.00 -11.56 -5.61
CA LEU A 322 -14.60 -12.86 -5.09
C LEU A 322 -14.79 -13.91 -6.19
N PRO A 323 -13.97 -14.97 -6.20
CA PRO A 323 -14.18 -16.09 -7.10
C PRO A 323 -15.58 -16.70 -6.94
N ASP A 324 -16.19 -17.15 -8.04
CA ASP A 324 -17.52 -17.80 -8.05
C ASP A 324 -17.60 -19.06 -7.15
N ASN A 325 -16.44 -19.60 -6.76
CA ASN A 325 -16.28 -20.85 -6.01
C ASN A 325 -16.17 -20.66 -4.50
N VAL A 326 -16.35 -19.44 -3.98
CA VAL A 326 -16.45 -19.23 -2.54
C VAL A 326 -17.80 -19.80 -2.09
N GLY A 327 -17.78 -20.99 -1.51
CA GLY A 327 -18.92 -21.53 -0.77
C GLY A 327 -19.31 -20.60 0.39
N ASP A 328 -20.20 -21.05 1.28
CA ASP A 328 -20.65 -20.20 2.39
C ASP A 328 -19.51 -19.83 3.35
N GLN A 329 -18.38 -20.54 3.30
CA GLN A 329 -17.17 -20.25 4.06
C GLN A 329 -16.10 -19.53 3.22
N ARG A 330 -15.56 -18.43 3.77
CA ARG A 330 -14.43 -17.69 3.19
C ARG A 330 -13.19 -18.59 3.09
N PRO A 331 -12.51 -18.65 1.93
CA PRO A 331 -11.23 -19.33 1.80
C PRO A 331 -10.18 -18.72 2.74
N CYS A 332 -9.25 -19.54 3.23
CA CYS A 332 -8.21 -19.11 4.16
C CYS A 332 -6.84 -19.04 3.47
N GLY A 333 -5.99 -18.10 3.90
CA GLY A 333 -4.60 -18.02 3.44
C GLY A 333 -4.49 -17.89 1.92
N LYS A 334 -3.64 -18.71 1.28
CA LYS A 334 -3.43 -18.69 -0.18
C LYS A 334 -4.64 -19.13 -1.01
N GLN A 335 -5.62 -19.80 -0.40
CA GLN A 335 -6.88 -20.11 -1.10
C GLN A 335 -7.75 -18.86 -1.28
N TYR A 336 -7.50 -17.81 -0.49
CA TYR A 336 -8.11 -16.51 -0.69
C TYR A 336 -7.35 -15.73 -1.76
N VAL A 337 -7.80 -15.86 -3.00
CA VAL A 337 -7.16 -15.22 -4.16
C VAL A 337 -7.76 -13.84 -4.38
N LEU A 338 -6.91 -12.82 -4.44
CA LEU A 338 -7.28 -11.50 -4.95
C LEU A 338 -7.37 -11.60 -6.48
N GLU A 339 -8.56 -11.89 -7.00
CA GLU A 339 -8.78 -11.95 -8.45
C GLU A 339 -8.75 -10.56 -9.08
N GLY A 340 -8.22 -10.46 -10.30
CA GLY A 340 -8.22 -9.22 -11.06
C GLY A 340 -9.60 -8.92 -11.67
N LEU A 341 -10.09 -7.69 -11.56
CA LEU A 341 -11.24 -7.09 -12.28
C LEU A 341 -11.02 -6.99 -13.81
N GLY A 342 -10.14 -7.82 -14.38
CA GLY A 342 -9.75 -7.81 -15.78
C GLY A 342 -10.27 -9.05 -16.50
N ASN A 343 -11.24 -8.83 -17.37
CA ASN A 343 -11.78 -9.81 -18.34
C ASN A 343 -12.70 -10.93 -17.81
N PHE A 344 -13.52 -10.70 -16.79
CA PHE A 344 -14.82 -11.43 -16.69
C PHE A 344 -15.83 -11.05 -17.81
N HIS A 345 -15.37 -10.34 -18.85
CA HIS A 345 -16.18 -9.96 -20.01
C HIS A 345 -16.17 -10.97 -21.17
N SER A 346 -15.65 -12.19 -20.99
CA SER A 346 -15.71 -13.24 -22.02
C SER A 346 -16.04 -14.65 -21.52
N SER A 347 -17.17 -14.83 -20.82
CA SER A 347 -17.95 -16.07 -20.89
C SER A 347 -19.38 -15.78 -20.40
N ASN A 348 -20.35 -16.51 -20.96
CA ASN A 348 -21.76 -16.09 -21.05
C ASN A 348 -22.54 -16.20 -19.72
N SER A 349 -22.96 -15.07 -19.15
CA SER A 349 -24.33 -14.74 -18.69
C SER A 349 -24.32 -13.38 -17.98
N ARG A 350 -25.40 -12.61 -18.09
CA ARG A 350 -25.43 -11.12 -18.22
C ARG A 350 -26.25 -10.46 -17.07
N PRO A 351 -26.25 -9.12 -16.88
CA PRO A 351 -26.93 -8.20 -17.82
C PRO A 351 -26.26 -6.85 -18.21
N SER A 352 -26.70 -6.38 -19.39
CA SER A 352 -26.64 -5.07 -20.09
C SER A 352 -25.32 -4.29 -20.37
N ARG A 353 -24.76 -4.57 -21.55
CA ARG A 353 -23.57 -4.04 -22.23
C ARG A 353 -23.60 -2.57 -22.74
N VAL A 354 -24.32 -1.61 -22.14
CA VAL A 354 -24.46 -0.26 -22.76
C VAL A 354 -23.94 0.92 -21.92
N ALA A 355 -23.72 0.80 -20.61
CA ALA A 355 -23.46 1.99 -19.76
C ALA A 355 -22.01 2.50 -19.70
N ILE A 356 -20.99 1.63 -19.76
CA ILE A 356 -19.59 2.03 -19.49
C ILE A 356 -18.98 2.87 -20.64
N ARG A 357 -19.44 2.68 -21.89
CA ARG A 357 -18.92 3.42 -23.06
C ARG A 357 -19.45 4.85 -23.17
N HIS A 358 -20.55 5.17 -22.48
CA HIS A 358 -21.19 6.49 -22.54
C HIS A 358 -20.76 7.43 -21.41
N ALA A 359 -20.30 6.91 -20.26
CA ALA A 359 -19.79 7.73 -19.16
C ALA A 359 -18.42 8.35 -19.48
N LEU A 360 -17.52 7.59 -20.14
CA LEU A 360 -16.16 8.05 -20.48
C LEU A 360 -16.12 9.10 -21.60
N ASN A 361 -17.16 9.19 -22.44
CA ASN A 361 -17.20 10.10 -23.59
C ASN A 361 -17.89 11.45 -23.31
N LYS A 362 -18.47 11.66 -22.12
CA LYS A 362 -19.19 12.90 -21.79
C LYS A 362 -18.35 13.99 -21.11
N GLU A 363 -17.16 13.68 -20.61
CA GLU A 363 -16.28 14.69 -19.99
C GLU A 363 -15.27 15.33 -20.96
N ASP A 364 -14.94 14.69 -22.09
CA ASP A 364 -13.92 15.19 -23.04
C ASP A 364 -14.42 16.22 -24.08
N LYS A 365 -15.71 16.62 -24.03
CA LYS A 365 -16.29 17.57 -25.02
C LYS A 365 -16.46 19.01 -24.53
N ARG A 366 -15.72 19.44 -23.52
CA ARG A 366 -15.71 20.86 -23.08
C ARG A 366 -14.32 21.49 -23.05
N LYS A 367 -13.52 21.36 -24.12
CA LYS A 367 -12.49 22.34 -24.49
C LYS A 367 -12.33 22.40 -26.02
N GLY A 368 -13.27 23.06 -26.69
CA GLY A 368 -13.06 23.56 -28.03
C GLY A 368 -12.51 24.97 -27.96
N TYR A 369 -11.24 25.17 -28.32
CA TYR A 369 -10.79 26.41 -28.95
C TYR A 369 -9.81 26.08 -30.06
N SER A 370 -10.17 26.56 -31.23
CA SER A 370 -9.48 26.44 -32.51
C SER A 370 -8.30 27.40 -32.58
N GLY A 371 -7.23 26.98 -33.24
CA GLY A 371 -6.05 27.82 -33.50
C GLY A 371 -5.17 27.18 -34.56
N LYS A 372 -5.34 27.65 -35.79
CA LYS A 372 -4.66 27.27 -37.04
C LYS A 372 -3.13 27.19 -36.90
N ARG A 373 -2.53 26.10 -37.39
CA ARG A 373 -1.56 26.03 -38.52
C ARG A 373 -0.49 27.12 -38.50
N ASP A 374 0.78 26.69 -38.41
CA ASP A 374 1.72 26.88 -39.53
C ASP A 374 2.86 25.87 -39.49
N ARG A 375 3.21 25.39 -40.69
CA ARG A 375 4.37 24.55 -41.00
C ARG A 375 5.57 25.47 -41.17
N TYR A 376 6.75 25.06 -40.72
CA TYR A 376 7.99 25.23 -41.48
C TYR A 376 8.98 24.14 -41.07
N ASP A 377 9.45 23.41 -42.09
CA ASP A 377 10.68 22.62 -42.07
C ASP A 377 11.87 23.54 -41.80
N ASP A 378 12.87 23.05 -41.05
CA ASP A 378 14.27 23.05 -41.45
C ASP A 378 15.19 22.56 -40.30
N ARG A 379 15.81 21.41 -40.54
CA ARG A 379 17.18 21.07 -40.10
C ARG A 379 18.08 21.26 -41.34
N PRO A 380 19.42 21.38 -41.28
CA PRO A 380 20.31 20.97 -40.17
C PRO A 380 21.54 21.91 -39.91
N SER A 381 22.30 21.63 -38.85
CA SER A 381 23.71 21.17 -38.94
C SER A 381 24.73 21.72 -37.91
N LYS A 382 25.53 20.77 -37.40
CA LYS A 382 26.98 20.79 -37.08
C LYS A 382 27.55 21.62 -35.91
N LYS A 383 28.10 20.85 -34.96
CA LYS A 383 29.46 20.87 -34.39
C LYS A 383 30.03 22.22 -33.90
N ARG A 384 30.47 22.25 -32.64
CA ARG A 384 31.91 22.33 -32.27
C ARG A 384 32.14 22.10 -30.77
N ASN A 385 33.20 21.35 -30.51
CA ASN A 385 33.84 21.13 -29.21
C ASN A 385 34.40 22.44 -28.65
N TYR A 386 34.48 22.54 -27.32
CA TYR A 386 35.63 23.18 -26.67
C TYR A 386 35.87 22.52 -25.30
N ASP A 387 37.06 21.92 -25.17
CA ASP A 387 37.67 21.52 -23.91
C ASP A 387 38.15 22.76 -23.14
N GLY A 388 38.15 22.67 -21.81
CA GLY A 388 38.68 23.69 -20.92
C GLY A 388 38.88 23.16 -19.51
N HIS A 389 40.04 22.55 -19.28
CA HIS A 389 40.57 22.21 -17.96
C HIS A 389 40.78 23.46 -17.08
N SER A 390 40.48 23.36 -15.78
CA SER A 390 41.33 23.92 -14.72
C SER A 390 40.96 23.37 -13.33
N ASN A 391 41.96 22.79 -12.68
CA ASN A 391 42.03 22.45 -11.25
C ASN A 391 41.89 23.69 -10.35
N TYR A 392 41.36 23.55 -9.13
CA TYR A 392 42.15 23.66 -7.88
C TYR A 392 41.30 23.53 -6.60
N ASN A 393 42.01 23.07 -5.56
CA ASN A 393 41.61 22.67 -4.21
C ASN A 393 40.84 23.70 -3.36
N GLY A 394 40.07 23.17 -2.40
CA GLY A 394 39.51 23.94 -1.29
C GLY A 394 38.94 23.10 -0.15
N ASN A 395 39.81 22.42 0.60
CA ASN A 395 39.50 21.83 1.91
C ASN A 395 38.89 22.87 2.86
N ARG A 396 37.74 22.59 3.50
CA ARG A 396 37.39 23.19 4.79
C ARG A 396 36.59 22.22 5.68
N LYS A 397 37.28 21.81 6.75
CA LYS A 397 36.79 21.09 7.93
C LYS A 397 35.56 21.78 8.53
N ARG A 398 34.52 21.00 8.88
CA ARG A 398 33.47 21.44 9.80
C ARG A 398 33.67 20.74 11.14
N GLN A 399 33.89 21.53 12.18
CA GLN A 399 33.83 21.12 13.59
C GLN A 399 32.36 20.83 13.94
N TYR A 400 32.12 19.67 14.55
CA TYR A 400 30.89 19.33 15.25
C TYR A 400 30.95 19.96 16.65
N GLN A 401 29.95 20.77 16.99
CA GLN A 401 29.58 21.05 18.37
C GLN A 401 28.24 20.37 18.61
N SER A 402 28.26 19.45 19.57
CA SER A 402 27.16 18.62 20.04
C SER A 402 26.40 19.33 21.15
N ASP A 403 25.08 19.45 21.02
CA ASP A 403 24.17 19.60 22.15
C ASP A 403 23.05 18.54 22.05
N PRO A 404 22.64 17.92 23.18
CA PRO A 404 21.80 16.73 23.18
C PRO A 404 20.30 17.09 23.05
N ALA A 405 19.67 16.68 21.96
CA ALA A 405 18.21 16.69 21.85
C ALA A 405 17.63 15.44 22.55
N GLU A 406 16.92 15.66 23.66
CA GLU A 406 16.16 14.63 24.34
C GLU A 406 15.05 14.05 23.44
N SER A 407 14.98 12.72 23.48
CA SER A 407 14.25 11.82 22.60
C SER A 407 12.73 11.85 22.79
N SER A 408 12.02 12.33 21.77
CA SER A 408 10.58 12.09 21.55
C SER A 408 10.26 10.65 21.10
N ASN A 409 11.28 9.82 20.82
CA ASN A 409 11.18 8.43 20.35
C ASN A 409 10.74 7.41 21.41
N SER A 410 10.78 7.79 22.69
CA SER A 410 10.42 6.92 23.83
C SER A 410 8.94 6.48 23.84
N ARG A 411 8.01 7.34 23.43
CA ARG A 411 6.55 7.06 23.49
C ARG A 411 6.07 6.14 22.36
N ASN A 412 6.59 6.32 21.14
CA ASN A 412 6.23 5.48 19.98
C ASN A 412 6.80 4.05 20.14
N SER A 413 8.01 3.91 20.70
CA SER A 413 8.58 2.60 21.04
C SER A 413 7.74 1.83 22.06
N LYS A 414 7.20 2.51 23.09
CA LYS A 414 6.32 1.88 24.10
C LYS A 414 4.98 1.41 23.50
N ARG A 415 4.36 2.19 22.62
CA ARG A 415 3.11 1.79 21.94
C ARG A 415 3.31 0.62 20.99
N TYR A 416 4.42 0.60 20.25
CA TYR A 416 4.82 -0.55 19.43
C TYR A 416 5.05 -1.80 20.28
N LYS A 417 5.81 -1.68 21.38
CA LYS A 417 6.00 -2.78 22.34
C LYS A 417 4.68 -3.29 22.89
N HIS A 418 3.74 -2.43 23.26
CA HIS A 418 2.42 -2.86 23.72
C HIS A 418 1.55 -3.51 22.64
N ALA A 419 1.63 -3.09 21.37
CA ALA A 419 0.92 -3.75 20.28
C ALA A 419 1.51 -5.14 19.99
N VAL A 420 2.83 -5.24 19.99
CA VAL A 420 3.57 -6.51 19.91
C VAL A 420 3.24 -7.40 21.11
N GLU A 421 3.17 -6.84 22.33
CA GLU A 421 2.76 -7.55 23.55
C GLU A 421 1.29 -7.98 23.49
N ARG A 422 0.35 -7.16 22.98
CA ARG A 422 -1.06 -7.55 22.81
C ARG A 422 -1.22 -8.67 21.80
N TYR A 423 -0.53 -8.58 20.66
CA TYR A 423 -0.41 -9.68 19.71
C TYR A 423 0.15 -10.93 20.40
N ASN A 424 1.19 -10.76 21.22
CA ASN A 424 1.76 -11.81 22.05
C ASN A 424 0.95 -12.18 23.31
N LYS A 425 -0.17 -11.52 23.63
CA LYS A 425 -1.01 -11.79 24.82
C LYS A 425 -2.32 -12.47 24.43
N HIS A 426 -2.76 -12.32 23.17
CA HIS A 426 -3.72 -13.21 22.52
C HIS A 426 -3.09 -14.58 22.16
N ARG A 427 -1.85 -14.81 22.61
CA ARG A 427 -0.97 -15.98 22.45
C ARG A 427 -1.04 -16.96 23.64
N SER A 428 -1.76 -16.61 24.71
CA SER A 428 -1.93 -17.41 25.93
C SER A 428 -3.36 -17.83 26.13
#